data_AF-A0A6B3BTA9-F1
#
_entry.id   AF-A0A6B3BTA9-F1
#
_cell.length_a   1.000
_cell.length_b   1.000
_cell.length_c   1.000
_cell.angle_alpha   90.00
_cell.angle_beta   90.00
_cell.angle_gamma   90.00
#
_symmetry.space_group_name_H-M   'P 1'
#
loop_
_entity.id
_entity.type
_entity.pdbx_description
1 polymer ?
#
loop_
_entity_poly.entity_id
_entity_poly.type
_entity_poly.pdbx_seq_one_letter_code
_entity_poly.pdbx_strand_id
1 'polypeptide(L)'
;MRAATGQEAGVAARPGQDLVPHTVPALVFRALARARGGAPAVDLLRSGQLSKRMLMARALRQAADGHPEKDTAEAAYRGLVELNRRDRAAWREVMLHPYLDEGLTRALTALEHGLPADLRWLEQLTADPGRRAWHRVDAVCDGMALELRLADHGPFREAHGHQLAGPLTAGQMQEWTQALHAAWTVLVRRHPWHAQTIAAGLTTVVPLLPDPGGTEVSSAARRAFGAVATSLPDDPELLALTLVHEFLHVQLGALLDLLPLHGPPTDARYHAPWRLDQRPVGALLQGTYAHLGVTDFWRTELASGTGGERARREYDTWREHTDTAAHTLLESGELLSAGRRFVTELREAVRRRLVPAGALRGRADLVHDLRALGLRDGDTVLVHSALSTVGPVSNGAETMVSALSEVLGPSGTLVMRTPAPDDTRARTPSSAPYTAPGFGVGVLAETVRARSAALHSAHPRSAFTALGAQADHITSDHSPDCSLGEESPLGRLEKLDARVLLMGVGFEACTAFHLAEYRIPSRLTGSHEGAETLLDSSPFAAVGAAYEATGAVRSGRVGHAHCRLFDLADAVAFAVGRLADRAAGE
;
A
#
# COMPACT_ATOMS: atom_id res chain seq x y z
N MET A 1 -41.82 -5.53 25.72
CA MET A 1 -42.97 -6.22 26.34
C MET A 1 -43.81 -6.82 25.22
N ARG A 2 -44.26 -8.09 25.36
CA ARG A 2 -44.95 -9.00 24.39
C ARG A 2 -45.98 -8.33 23.43
N ALA A 3 -46.42 -8.82 22.26
CA ALA A 3 -46.11 -9.85 21.23
C ALA A 3 -47.46 -10.13 20.51
N ALA A 4 -47.52 -10.09 19.17
CA ALA A 4 -48.49 -10.78 18.29
C ALA A 4 -48.19 -10.43 16.82
N THR A 5 -47.42 -11.26 16.08
CA THR A 5 -47.88 -12.29 15.12
C THR A 5 -48.57 -11.76 13.87
N GLY A 6 -47.78 -11.61 12.80
CA GLY A 6 -48.21 -11.56 11.40
C GLY A 6 -47.13 -12.22 10.56
N GLN A 7 -47.36 -13.48 10.16
CA GLN A 7 -46.41 -14.33 9.46
C GLN A 7 -46.61 -14.16 7.96
N GLU A 8 -45.88 -13.22 7.35
CA GLU A 8 -45.67 -13.22 5.90
C GLU A 8 -44.38 -13.99 5.58
N ALA A 9 -44.50 -14.93 4.64
CA ALA A 9 -43.45 -15.84 4.23
C ALA A 9 -42.29 -15.09 3.57
N GLY A 10 -41.35 -14.61 4.39
CA GLY A 10 -40.04 -14.18 3.94
C GLY A 10 -39.30 -15.37 3.33
N VAL A 11 -38.76 -15.18 2.12
CA VAL A 11 -37.84 -16.11 1.47
C VAL A 11 -36.73 -16.46 2.47
N ALA A 12 -36.78 -17.67 3.02
CA ALA A 12 -35.79 -18.15 3.97
C ALA A 12 -34.42 -18.15 3.29
N ALA A 13 -33.47 -17.43 3.91
CA ALA A 13 -32.07 -17.49 3.51
C ALA A 13 -31.61 -18.95 3.56
N ARG A 14 -30.90 -19.41 2.53
CA ARG A 14 -30.32 -20.75 2.51
C ARG A 14 -29.38 -20.89 3.73
N PRO A 15 -29.52 -21.92 4.57
CA PRO A 15 -28.62 -22.13 5.69
C PRO A 15 -27.23 -22.50 5.15
N GLY A 16 -26.20 -21.72 5.50
CA GLY A 16 -24.79 -22.02 5.19
C GLY A 16 -23.96 -20.93 4.48
N GLN A 17 -24.49 -19.71 4.28
CA GLN A 17 -23.67 -18.57 3.85
C GLN A 17 -23.75 -17.46 4.91
N ASP A 18 -22.93 -17.57 5.95
CA ASP A 18 -22.68 -16.43 6.82
C ASP A 18 -22.10 -15.31 5.96
N LEU A 19 -22.69 -14.12 6.05
CA LEU A 19 -22.15 -12.92 5.40
C LEU A 19 -20.77 -12.66 5.99
N VAL A 20 -19.72 -12.92 5.21
CA VAL A 20 -18.34 -12.65 5.64
C VAL A 20 -18.17 -11.14 5.77
N PRO A 21 -17.94 -10.60 6.98
CA PRO A 21 -17.73 -9.17 7.15
C PRO A 21 -16.43 -8.75 6.47
N HIS A 22 -16.41 -7.52 5.95
CA HIS A 22 -15.16 -6.93 5.46
C HIS A 22 -14.19 -6.78 6.63
N THR A 23 -13.00 -7.34 6.48
CA THR A 23 -11.87 -7.11 7.40
C THR A 23 -10.80 -6.32 6.67
N VAL A 24 -10.24 -5.30 7.32
CA VAL A 24 -9.05 -4.60 6.80
C VAL A 24 -7.80 -5.29 7.33
N PRO A 25 -7.01 -6.02 6.51
CA PRO A 25 -5.82 -6.70 6.99
C PRO A 25 -4.82 -5.70 7.58
N ALA A 26 -4.11 -6.07 8.65
CA ALA A 26 -3.21 -5.16 9.36
C ALA A 26 -2.12 -4.53 8.47
N LEU A 27 -1.57 -5.31 7.51
CA LEU A 27 -0.58 -4.80 6.54
C LEU A 27 -1.20 -3.76 5.60
N VAL A 28 -2.39 -4.03 5.07
CA VAL A 28 -3.13 -3.11 4.20
C VAL A 28 -3.52 -1.85 4.97
N PHE A 29 -3.96 -1.99 6.22
CA PHE A 29 -4.28 -0.86 7.11
C PHE A 29 -3.06 0.04 7.35
N ARG A 30 -1.90 -0.54 7.68
CA ARG A 30 -0.64 0.21 7.86
C ARG A 30 -0.19 0.85 6.56
N ALA A 31 -0.28 0.15 5.43
CA ALA A 31 0.08 0.69 4.12
C ALA A 31 -0.83 1.86 3.73
N LEU A 32 -2.14 1.75 3.96
CA LEU A 32 -3.11 2.85 3.81
C LEU A 32 -2.75 4.02 4.71
N ALA A 33 -2.53 3.81 6.01
CA ALA A 33 -2.18 4.87 6.95
C ALA A 33 -0.92 5.66 6.54
N ARG A 34 -0.03 5.04 5.77
CA ARG A 34 1.20 5.64 5.24
C ARG A 34 1.05 6.19 3.83
N ALA A 35 -0.16 6.25 3.26
CA ALA A 35 -0.43 6.62 1.87
C ALA A 35 0.36 5.77 0.84
N ARG A 36 0.57 4.48 1.16
CA ARG A 36 1.32 3.50 0.35
C ARG A 36 0.54 2.20 0.15
N GLY A 37 -0.80 2.29 0.12
CA GLY A 37 -1.68 1.12 0.02
C GLY A 37 -1.58 0.35 -1.30
N GLY A 38 -1.21 1.02 -2.39
CA GLY A 38 -1.11 0.40 -3.72
C GLY A 38 -2.46 -0.14 -4.23
N ALA A 39 -2.38 -0.94 -5.30
CA ALA A 39 -3.55 -1.63 -5.87
C ALA A 39 -4.28 -2.56 -4.87
N PRO A 40 -3.61 -3.37 -4.02
CA PRO A 40 -4.30 -4.26 -3.08
C PRO A 40 -5.20 -3.53 -2.09
N ALA A 41 -4.79 -2.35 -1.62
CA ALA A 41 -5.63 -1.53 -0.76
C ALA A 41 -6.85 -0.99 -1.51
N VAL A 42 -6.66 -0.52 -2.74
CA VAL A 42 -7.76 -0.02 -3.58
C VAL A 42 -8.76 -1.12 -3.90
N ASP A 43 -8.30 -2.35 -4.15
CA ASP A 43 -9.17 -3.51 -4.40
C ASP A 43 -10.07 -3.83 -3.19
N LEU A 44 -9.50 -3.78 -1.98
CA LEU A 44 -10.27 -3.91 -0.74
C LEU A 44 -11.33 -2.82 -0.62
N LEU A 45 -10.94 -1.55 -0.82
CA LEU A 45 -11.85 -0.41 -0.75
C LEU A 45 -12.97 -0.54 -1.78
N ARG A 46 -12.64 -0.94 -3.03
CA ARG A 46 -13.61 -1.18 -4.10
C ARG A 46 -14.61 -2.28 -3.74
N SER A 47 -14.15 -3.36 -3.13
CA SER A 47 -15.01 -4.46 -2.65
C SER A 47 -16.00 -3.98 -1.56
N GLY A 48 -15.53 -3.13 -0.66
CA GLY A 48 -16.36 -2.45 0.33
C GLY A 48 -17.44 -1.58 -0.32
N GLN A 49 -17.04 -0.74 -1.29
CA GLN A 49 -17.95 0.13 -2.03
C GLN A 49 -19.03 -0.64 -2.80
N LEU A 50 -18.67 -1.76 -3.45
CA LEU A 50 -19.65 -2.66 -4.09
C LEU A 50 -20.67 -3.17 -3.08
N SER A 51 -20.20 -3.62 -1.91
CA SER A 51 -21.07 -4.16 -0.86
C SER A 51 -22.03 -3.11 -0.31
N LYS A 52 -21.51 -1.91 -0.02
CA LYS A 52 -22.32 -0.75 0.38
C LYS A 52 -23.41 -0.45 -0.65
N ARG A 53 -23.07 -0.36 -1.93
CA ARG A 53 -24.02 0.01 -2.99
C ARG A 53 -25.05 -1.07 -3.28
N MET A 54 -24.70 -2.35 -3.12
CA MET A 54 -25.67 -3.44 -3.16
C MET A 54 -26.72 -3.30 -2.05
N LEU A 55 -26.28 -2.95 -0.83
CA LEU A 55 -27.19 -2.71 0.30
C LEU A 55 -28.06 -1.48 0.05
N MET A 56 -27.50 -0.39 -0.46
CA MET A 56 -28.25 0.83 -0.79
C MET A 56 -29.29 0.61 -1.89
N ALA A 57 -28.97 -0.13 -2.95
CA ALA A 57 -29.92 -0.46 -4.00
C ALA A 57 -31.09 -1.30 -3.47
N ARG A 58 -30.82 -2.23 -2.53
CA ARG A 58 -31.86 -2.99 -1.84
C ARG A 58 -32.69 -2.10 -0.91
N ALA A 59 -32.04 -1.21 -0.16
CA ALA A 59 -32.72 -0.26 0.73
C ALA A 59 -33.65 0.65 -0.07
N LEU A 60 -33.21 1.16 -1.23
CA LEU A 60 -34.01 2.03 -2.10
C LEU A 60 -35.28 1.32 -2.57
N ARG A 61 -35.15 0.07 -3.02
CA ARG A 61 -36.29 -0.76 -3.40
C ARG A 61 -37.31 -0.91 -2.25
N GLN A 62 -36.83 -1.15 -1.03
CA GLN A 62 -37.70 -1.31 0.14
C GLN A 62 -38.33 0.01 0.58
N ALA A 63 -37.58 1.11 0.56
CA ALA A 63 -38.07 2.43 0.94
C ALA A 63 -39.14 2.97 -0.03
N ALA A 64 -39.13 2.53 -1.29
CA ALA A 64 -40.13 2.91 -2.27
C ALA A 64 -41.49 2.21 -2.07
N ASP A 65 -41.60 1.24 -1.14
CA ASP A 65 -42.89 0.60 -0.85
C ASP A 65 -43.89 1.62 -0.28
N GLY A 66 -45.04 1.76 -0.95
CA GLY A 66 -46.06 2.74 -0.59
C GLY A 66 -45.88 4.12 -1.23
N HIS A 67 -44.83 4.30 -2.04
CA HIS A 67 -44.59 5.52 -2.81
C HIS A 67 -44.97 5.33 -4.30
N PRO A 68 -45.31 6.41 -5.03
CA PRO A 68 -45.53 6.36 -6.48
C PRO A 68 -44.35 5.76 -7.27
N GLU A 69 -43.14 5.88 -6.74
CA GLU A 69 -41.89 5.40 -7.34
C GLU A 69 -41.68 3.87 -7.21
N LYS A 70 -42.56 3.15 -6.51
CA LYS A 70 -42.43 1.71 -6.23
C LYS A 70 -42.08 0.88 -7.46
N ASP A 71 -42.85 1.03 -8.54
CA ASP A 71 -42.67 0.23 -9.75
C ASP A 71 -41.35 0.57 -10.46
N THR A 72 -40.95 1.85 -10.45
CA THR A 72 -39.67 2.30 -11.01
C THR A 72 -38.48 1.75 -10.21
N ALA A 73 -38.56 1.77 -8.88
CA ALA A 73 -37.52 1.23 -8.01
C ALA A 73 -37.37 -0.30 -8.16
N GLU A 74 -38.50 -1.02 -8.25
CA GLU A 74 -38.53 -2.47 -8.49
C GLU A 74 -37.95 -2.82 -9.89
N ALA A 75 -38.32 -2.07 -10.92
CA ALA A 75 -37.79 -2.24 -12.27
C ALA A 75 -36.27 -2.01 -12.33
N ALA A 76 -35.78 -0.93 -11.73
CA ALA A 76 -34.35 -0.61 -11.66
C ALA A 76 -33.56 -1.69 -10.89
N TYR A 77 -34.08 -2.16 -9.75
CA TYR A 77 -33.47 -3.24 -8.98
C TYR A 77 -33.41 -4.55 -9.78
N ARG A 78 -34.50 -4.92 -10.45
CA ARG A 78 -34.54 -6.10 -11.32
C ARG A 78 -33.54 -5.98 -12.47
N GLY A 79 -33.42 -4.79 -13.07
CA GLY A 79 -32.44 -4.47 -14.09
C GLY A 79 -31.00 -4.71 -13.61
N LEU A 80 -30.66 -4.27 -12.39
CA LEU A 80 -29.35 -4.54 -11.79
C LEU A 80 -29.09 -6.03 -11.55
N VAL A 81 -30.09 -6.77 -11.06
CA VAL A 81 -29.98 -8.21 -10.83
C VAL A 81 -29.76 -8.95 -12.15
N GLU A 82 -30.50 -8.59 -13.19
CA GLU A 82 -30.37 -9.21 -14.50
C GLU A 82 -29.05 -8.83 -15.18
N LEU A 83 -28.61 -7.57 -15.04
CA LEU A 83 -27.29 -7.13 -15.50
C LEU A 83 -26.18 -7.96 -14.84
N ASN A 84 -26.23 -8.17 -13.53
CA ASN A 84 -25.24 -8.99 -12.82
C ASN A 84 -25.18 -10.44 -13.32
N ARG A 85 -26.30 -11.02 -13.76
CA ARG A 85 -26.36 -12.38 -14.31
C ARG A 85 -25.82 -12.45 -15.73
N ARG A 86 -26.21 -11.51 -16.59
CA ARG A 86 -25.86 -11.52 -18.03
C ARG A 86 -24.46 -10.99 -18.30
N ASP A 87 -24.03 -9.95 -17.58
CA ASP A 87 -22.77 -9.25 -17.78
C ASP A 87 -22.27 -8.65 -16.45
N ARG A 88 -21.44 -9.43 -15.76
CA ARG A 88 -20.88 -9.04 -14.47
C ARG A 88 -19.89 -7.87 -14.57
N ALA A 89 -19.28 -7.66 -15.74
CA ALA A 89 -18.35 -6.54 -15.94
C ALA A 89 -19.14 -5.23 -16.04
N ALA A 90 -20.15 -5.19 -16.91
CA ALA A 90 -21.06 -4.05 -17.03
C ALA A 90 -21.81 -3.75 -15.72
N TRP A 91 -22.22 -4.78 -14.98
CA TRP A 91 -22.78 -4.59 -13.63
C TRP A 91 -21.80 -3.91 -12.69
N ARG A 92 -20.52 -4.32 -12.68
CA ARG A 92 -19.50 -3.67 -11.85
C ARG A 92 -19.28 -2.23 -12.27
N GLU A 93 -19.31 -1.91 -13.56
CA GLU A 93 -19.21 -0.52 -14.03
C GLU A 93 -20.35 0.35 -13.49
N VAL A 94 -21.60 -0.15 -13.53
CA VAL A 94 -22.74 0.55 -12.94
C VAL A 94 -22.59 0.71 -11.43
N MET A 95 -22.27 -0.38 -10.73
CA MET A 95 -22.15 -0.38 -9.28
C MET A 95 -20.95 0.37 -8.74
N LEU A 96 -19.97 0.69 -9.60
CA LEU A 96 -18.82 1.54 -9.27
C LEU A 96 -18.89 2.90 -9.96
N HIS A 97 -20.00 3.21 -10.64
CA HIS A 97 -20.20 4.54 -11.20
C HIS A 97 -20.07 5.57 -10.07
N PRO A 98 -19.21 6.60 -10.21
CA PRO A 98 -18.83 7.45 -9.09
C PRO A 98 -20.03 8.06 -8.36
N TYR A 99 -21.04 8.50 -9.11
CA TYR A 99 -22.21 9.18 -8.56
C TYR A 99 -23.39 8.26 -8.17
N LEU A 100 -23.24 6.94 -8.27
CA LEU A 100 -24.33 6.03 -7.88
C LEU A 100 -24.70 6.18 -6.40
N ASP A 101 -23.71 6.28 -5.51
CA ASP A 101 -23.93 6.44 -4.06
C ASP A 101 -24.62 7.78 -3.75
N GLU A 102 -24.21 8.87 -4.39
CA GLU A 102 -24.86 10.17 -4.22
C GLU A 102 -26.33 10.14 -4.68
N GLY A 103 -26.61 9.58 -5.87
CA GLY A 103 -27.97 9.44 -6.39
C GLY A 103 -28.86 8.56 -5.50
N LEU A 104 -28.35 7.39 -5.09
CA LEU A 104 -29.06 6.48 -4.19
C LEU A 104 -29.35 7.14 -2.83
N THR A 105 -28.37 7.86 -2.26
CA THR A 105 -28.55 8.54 -0.97
C THR A 105 -29.62 9.63 -1.04
N ARG A 106 -29.62 10.46 -2.09
CA ARG A 106 -30.63 11.50 -2.27
C ARG A 106 -32.02 10.91 -2.45
N ALA A 107 -32.15 9.85 -3.26
CA ALA A 107 -33.42 9.16 -3.46
C ALA A 107 -33.96 8.54 -2.16
N LEU A 108 -33.11 7.82 -1.42
CA LEU A 108 -33.47 7.26 -0.11
C LEU A 108 -33.92 8.34 0.86
N THR A 109 -33.15 9.42 0.97
CA THR A 109 -33.48 10.55 1.86
C THR A 109 -34.83 11.17 1.48
N ALA A 110 -35.11 11.36 0.19
CA ALA A 110 -36.39 11.91 -0.26
C ALA A 110 -37.57 11.00 0.12
N LEU A 111 -37.47 9.70 -0.16
CA LEU A 111 -38.52 8.73 0.17
C LEU A 111 -38.77 8.63 1.67
N GLU A 112 -37.71 8.59 2.50
CA GLU A 112 -37.83 8.58 3.97
C GLU A 112 -38.56 9.82 4.52
N HIS A 113 -38.47 10.97 3.83
CA HIS A 113 -39.19 12.20 4.20
C HIS A 113 -40.56 12.34 3.52
N GLY A 114 -41.04 11.32 2.80
CA GLY A 114 -42.32 11.40 2.08
C GLY A 114 -42.30 12.29 0.84
N LEU A 115 -41.12 12.62 0.31
CA LEU A 115 -40.94 13.49 -0.85
C LEU A 115 -40.79 12.65 -2.14
N PRO A 116 -41.24 13.18 -3.31
CA PRO A 116 -41.01 12.53 -4.59
C PRO A 116 -39.53 12.36 -4.92
N ALA A 117 -39.16 11.27 -5.58
CA ALA A 117 -37.79 10.96 -5.99
C ALA A 117 -37.72 10.63 -7.49
N ASP A 118 -36.93 11.37 -8.27
CA ASP A 118 -36.66 10.98 -9.66
C ASP A 118 -35.68 9.81 -9.69
N LEU A 119 -36.14 8.64 -10.17
CA LEU A 119 -35.34 7.43 -10.29
C LEU A 119 -34.91 7.13 -11.74
N ARG A 120 -35.28 7.97 -12.72
CA ARG A 120 -34.98 7.73 -14.14
C ARG A 120 -33.48 7.71 -14.45
N TRP A 121 -32.69 8.43 -13.67
CA TRP A 121 -31.22 8.39 -13.79
C TRP A 121 -30.64 6.99 -13.52
N LEU A 122 -31.27 6.22 -12.62
CA LEU A 122 -30.82 4.86 -12.30
C LEU A 122 -31.20 3.89 -13.41
N GLU A 123 -32.41 4.01 -13.95
CA GLU A 123 -32.83 3.25 -15.13
C GLU A 123 -31.90 3.52 -16.31
N GLN A 124 -31.62 4.79 -16.61
CA GLN A 124 -30.69 5.19 -17.68
C GLN A 124 -29.29 4.60 -17.49
N LEU A 125 -28.75 4.66 -16.26
CA LEU A 125 -27.44 4.10 -15.94
C LEU A 125 -27.41 2.57 -16.13
N THR A 126 -28.50 1.86 -15.82
CA THR A 126 -28.58 0.39 -15.99
C THR A 126 -28.86 -0.06 -17.42
N ALA A 127 -29.61 0.71 -18.18
CA ALA A 127 -29.94 0.42 -19.58
C ALA A 127 -28.72 0.55 -20.48
N ASP A 128 -27.83 1.48 -20.13
CA ASP A 128 -26.62 1.75 -20.89
C ASP A 128 -25.39 1.83 -19.97
N PRO A 129 -24.90 0.65 -19.52
CA PRO A 129 -23.67 0.54 -18.74
C PRO A 129 -22.50 0.89 -19.66
N GLY A 130 -22.29 2.19 -19.86
CA GLY A 130 -21.26 2.73 -20.76
C GLY A 130 -21.62 4.03 -21.49
N ARG A 131 -22.91 4.33 -21.79
CA ARG A 131 -23.27 5.56 -22.52
C ARG A 131 -24.16 6.49 -21.70
N ARG A 132 -23.63 7.66 -21.35
CA ARG A 132 -23.29 8.70 -22.34
C ARG A 132 -21.86 9.09 -22.10
N ALA A 133 -21.02 8.72 -23.06
CA ALA A 133 -19.59 8.58 -22.92
C ALA A 133 -18.94 9.93 -22.60
N TRP A 134 -18.72 10.17 -21.31
CA TRP A 134 -17.63 11.02 -20.89
C TRP A 134 -16.39 10.69 -21.69
N HIS A 135 -15.68 11.72 -22.13
CA HIS A 135 -14.53 11.54 -22.99
C HIS A 135 -13.50 10.66 -22.30
N ARG A 136 -13.06 9.60 -22.98
CA ARG A 136 -12.06 8.68 -22.46
C ARG A 136 -10.66 9.24 -22.73
N VAL A 137 -9.83 9.27 -21.69
CA VAL A 137 -8.43 9.64 -21.76
C VAL A 137 -7.61 8.44 -21.30
N ASP A 138 -6.77 7.91 -22.19
CA ASP A 138 -5.90 6.76 -21.93
C ASP A 138 -4.45 7.21 -21.87
N ALA A 139 -3.96 7.49 -20.67
CA ALA A 139 -2.57 7.88 -20.46
C ALA A 139 -1.71 6.64 -20.20
N VAL A 140 -0.66 6.44 -21.00
CA VAL A 140 0.29 5.32 -20.85
C VAL A 140 1.70 5.86 -20.72
N CYS A 141 2.43 5.42 -19.71
CA CYS A 141 3.84 5.73 -19.51
C CYS A 141 4.56 4.51 -18.93
N ASP A 142 5.72 4.15 -19.49
CA ASP A 142 6.59 3.06 -19.02
C ASP A 142 5.85 1.73 -18.68
N GLY A 143 4.82 1.41 -19.47
CA GLY A 143 3.99 0.19 -19.33
C GLY A 143 2.83 0.30 -18.34
N MET A 144 2.68 1.42 -17.62
CA MET A 144 1.55 1.67 -16.73
C MET A 144 0.48 2.52 -17.42
N ALA A 145 -0.76 2.04 -17.44
CA ALA A 145 -1.90 2.70 -18.04
C ALA A 145 -2.82 3.31 -16.98
N LEU A 146 -3.37 4.48 -17.28
CA LEU A 146 -4.42 5.15 -16.54
C LEU A 146 -5.59 5.44 -17.50
N GLU A 147 -6.73 4.79 -17.24
CA GLU A 147 -7.96 4.97 -18.01
C GLU A 147 -8.92 5.92 -17.27
N LEU A 148 -9.10 7.13 -17.79
CA LEU A 148 -9.96 8.15 -17.20
C LEU A 148 -11.13 8.51 -18.09
N ARG A 149 -12.19 9.02 -17.45
CA ARG A 149 -13.34 9.64 -18.11
C ARG A 149 -13.46 11.10 -17.65
N LEU A 150 -13.63 12.04 -18.58
CA LEU A 150 -13.89 13.45 -18.29
C LEU A 150 -15.39 13.69 -18.12
N ALA A 151 -15.81 13.92 -16.87
CA ALA A 151 -17.20 14.13 -16.49
C ALA A 151 -17.65 15.58 -16.66
N ASP A 152 -17.87 16.00 -17.90
CA ASP A 152 -18.29 17.37 -18.26
C ASP A 152 -19.82 17.57 -18.28
N HIS A 153 -20.60 16.49 -18.18
CA HIS A 153 -22.05 16.51 -18.10
C HIS A 153 -22.60 15.39 -17.20
N GLY A 154 -23.90 15.40 -16.95
CA GLY A 154 -24.60 14.41 -16.14
C GLY A 154 -24.92 14.86 -14.71
N PRO A 155 -25.78 14.12 -14.00
CA PRO A 155 -26.30 14.50 -12.69
C PRO A 155 -25.27 14.31 -11.57
N PHE A 156 -25.51 14.98 -10.45
CA PHE A 156 -24.82 14.82 -9.16
C PHE A 156 -23.36 15.29 -9.10
N ARG A 157 -22.81 15.85 -10.19
CA ARG A 157 -21.45 16.43 -10.23
C ARG A 157 -21.33 17.63 -9.29
N GLU A 158 -22.43 18.32 -9.01
CA GLU A 158 -22.47 19.43 -8.05
C GLU A 158 -22.15 19.01 -6.62
N ALA A 159 -22.09 17.69 -6.32
CA ALA A 159 -21.63 17.17 -5.04
C ALA A 159 -20.19 17.58 -4.68
N HIS A 160 -19.38 18.04 -5.65
CA HIS A 160 -18.04 18.56 -5.39
C HIS A 160 -18.02 19.98 -4.80
N GLY A 161 -19.15 20.69 -4.79
CA GLY A 161 -19.29 21.99 -4.11
C GLY A 161 -18.59 23.17 -4.77
N HIS A 162 -18.05 23.00 -5.98
CA HIS A 162 -17.40 24.04 -6.77
C HIS A 162 -18.17 24.33 -8.07
N GLN A 163 -17.85 25.46 -8.69
CA GLN A 163 -18.43 25.82 -9.98
C GLN A 163 -17.94 24.85 -11.07
N LEU A 164 -18.87 24.09 -11.63
CA LEU A 164 -18.58 23.11 -12.68
C LEU A 164 -18.27 23.82 -14.01
N ALA A 165 -17.36 23.26 -14.79
CA ALA A 165 -17.28 23.60 -16.20
C ALA A 165 -18.53 23.08 -16.94
N GLY A 166 -18.97 23.82 -17.96
CA GLY A 166 -19.95 23.33 -18.92
C GLY A 166 -19.38 22.21 -19.80
N PRO A 167 -20.18 21.68 -20.75
CA PRO A 167 -19.70 20.71 -21.73
C PRO A 167 -18.44 21.23 -22.43
N LEU A 168 -17.40 20.39 -22.50
CA LEU A 168 -16.12 20.80 -23.05
C LEU A 168 -16.19 20.88 -24.58
N THR A 169 -15.52 21.89 -25.14
CA THR A 169 -15.24 21.93 -26.57
C THR A 169 -14.16 20.89 -26.93
N ALA A 170 -14.05 20.54 -28.22
CA ALA A 170 -13.00 19.62 -28.68
C ALA A 170 -11.58 20.11 -28.36
N GLY A 171 -11.34 21.44 -28.41
CA GLY A 171 -10.05 22.03 -28.03
C GLY A 171 -9.75 21.84 -26.54
N GLN A 172 -10.73 22.13 -25.67
CA GLN A 172 -10.59 21.92 -24.23
C GLN A 172 -10.40 20.44 -23.87
N MET A 173 -11.08 19.51 -24.56
CA MET A 173 -10.85 18.07 -24.38
C MET A 173 -9.41 17.68 -24.74
N GLN A 174 -8.84 18.26 -25.79
CA GLN A 174 -7.45 18.03 -26.17
C GLN A 174 -6.46 18.58 -25.13
N GLU A 175 -6.72 19.77 -24.59
CA GLU A 175 -5.93 20.38 -23.52
C GLU A 175 -5.93 19.49 -22.26
N TRP A 176 -7.10 19.05 -21.82
CA TRP A 176 -7.24 18.10 -20.70
C TRP A 176 -6.49 16.80 -20.95
N THR A 177 -6.60 16.24 -22.15
CA THR A 177 -5.89 15.01 -22.54
C THR A 177 -4.39 15.22 -22.44
N GLN A 178 -3.85 16.29 -23.02
CA GLN A 178 -2.41 16.58 -22.99
C GLN A 178 -1.89 16.76 -21.57
N ALA A 179 -2.61 17.53 -20.74
CA ALA A 179 -2.24 17.75 -19.35
C ALA A 179 -2.25 16.46 -18.52
N LEU A 180 -3.27 15.62 -18.69
CA LEU A 180 -3.37 14.33 -17.99
C LEU A 180 -2.24 13.37 -18.40
N HIS A 181 -1.86 13.33 -19.69
CA HIS A 181 -0.70 12.56 -20.14
C HIS A 181 0.62 13.06 -19.52
N ALA A 182 0.80 14.38 -19.44
CA ALA A 182 1.99 14.98 -18.84
C ALA A 182 2.05 14.71 -17.32
N ALA A 183 0.94 14.91 -16.59
CA ALA A 183 0.83 14.59 -15.17
C ALA A 183 1.03 13.09 -14.90
N TRP A 184 0.50 12.22 -15.77
CA TRP A 184 0.70 10.78 -15.65
C TRP A 184 2.18 10.39 -15.81
N THR A 185 2.89 11.04 -16.74
CA THR A 185 4.33 10.84 -16.91
C THR A 185 5.11 11.22 -15.64
N VAL A 186 4.73 12.33 -14.99
CA VAL A 186 5.30 12.73 -13.69
C VAL A 186 5.05 11.65 -12.64
N LEU A 187 3.81 11.17 -12.52
CA LEU A 187 3.44 10.16 -11.52
C LEU A 187 4.16 8.84 -11.74
N VAL A 188 4.17 8.30 -12.96
CA VAL A 188 4.80 7.00 -13.23
C VAL A 188 6.30 7.05 -13.00
N ARG A 189 6.97 8.10 -13.48
CA ARG A 189 8.44 8.18 -13.43
C ARG A 189 8.97 8.56 -12.06
N ARG A 190 8.28 9.44 -11.33
CA ARG A 190 8.78 9.98 -10.05
C ARG A 190 8.02 9.48 -8.83
N HIS A 191 6.72 9.19 -8.97
CA HIS A 191 5.82 8.81 -7.87
C HIS A 191 5.10 7.47 -8.09
N PRO A 192 5.81 6.37 -8.46
CA PRO A 192 5.18 5.14 -8.94
C PRO A 192 4.21 4.48 -7.95
N TRP A 193 4.43 4.67 -6.64
CA TRP A 193 3.50 4.19 -5.60
C TRP A 193 2.13 4.89 -5.66
N HIS A 194 2.14 6.20 -5.92
CA HIS A 194 0.92 6.97 -6.12
C HIS A 194 0.30 6.64 -7.47
N ALA A 195 1.11 6.47 -8.51
CA ALA A 195 0.65 6.06 -9.84
C ALA A 195 -0.13 4.72 -9.79
N GLN A 196 0.42 3.67 -9.17
CA GLN A 196 -0.26 2.38 -9.02
C GLN A 196 -1.61 2.51 -8.30
N THR A 197 -1.63 3.33 -7.25
CA THR A 197 -2.81 3.56 -6.43
C THR A 197 -3.89 4.30 -7.22
N ILE A 198 -3.51 5.33 -7.97
CA ILE A 198 -4.38 6.11 -8.85
C ILE A 198 -4.90 5.25 -10.01
N ALA A 199 -4.03 4.54 -10.74
CA ALA A 199 -4.43 3.65 -11.83
C ALA A 199 -5.39 2.55 -11.38
N ALA A 200 -5.26 2.08 -10.13
CA ALA A 200 -6.19 1.10 -9.61
C ALA A 200 -7.59 1.70 -9.37
N GLY A 201 -7.73 2.93 -8.87
CA GLY A 201 -9.02 3.37 -8.32
C GLY A 201 -9.60 4.66 -8.88
N LEU A 202 -8.82 5.50 -9.54
CA LEU A 202 -9.32 6.73 -10.16
C LEU A 202 -9.84 6.42 -11.56
N THR A 203 -11.13 6.67 -11.77
CA THR A 203 -11.81 6.39 -13.05
C THR A 203 -12.31 7.65 -13.73
N THR A 204 -12.40 8.77 -13.01
CA THR A 204 -13.12 9.96 -13.46
C THR A 204 -12.48 11.25 -12.96
N VAL A 205 -12.32 12.21 -13.86
CA VAL A 205 -11.96 13.59 -13.55
C VAL A 205 -13.12 14.49 -13.95
N VAL A 206 -13.51 15.41 -13.06
CA VAL A 206 -14.62 16.35 -13.26
C VAL A 206 -14.02 17.74 -13.49
N PRO A 207 -14.15 18.30 -14.70
CA PRO A 207 -13.64 19.63 -14.98
C PRO A 207 -14.38 20.71 -14.18
N LEU A 208 -13.64 21.52 -13.43
CA LEU A 208 -14.14 22.71 -12.71
C LEU A 208 -13.68 24.00 -13.40
N LEU A 209 -14.38 25.09 -13.10
CA LEU A 209 -13.85 26.43 -13.35
C LEU A 209 -12.96 26.86 -12.18
N PRO A 210 -11.88 27.63 -12.42
CA PRO A 210 -11.13 28.25 -11.34
C PRO A 210 -12.01 29.21 -10.54
N ASP A 211 -11.62 29.53 -9.32
CA ASP A 211 -12.30 30.54 -8.53
C ASP A 211 -12.25 31.92 -9.23
N PRO A 212 -13.13 32.89 -8.90
CA PRO A 212 -13.18 34.19 -9.57
C PRO A 212 -11.85 34.97 -9.59
N GLY A 213 -10.94 34.68 -8.65
CA GLY A 213 -9.59 35.25 -8.60
C GLY A 213 -8.55 34.53 -9.48
N GLY A 214 -8.96 33.53 -10.25
CA GLY A 214 -8.09 32.69 -11.08
C GLY A 214 -7.37 31.58 -10.29
N THR A 215 -7.68 31.41 -9.01
CA THR A 215 -7.06 30.36 -8.19
C THR A 215 -7.57 28.99 -8.61
N GLU A 216 -6.65 28.05 -8.78
CA GLU A 216 -6.97 26.65 -9.06
C GLU A 216 -7.75 26.03 -7.88
N VAL A 217 -8.78 25.26 -8.20
CA VAL A 217 -9.63 24.58 -7.23
C VAL A 217 -9.70 23.09 -7.52
N SER A 218 -9.79 22.28 -6.47
CA SER A 218 -9.97 20.84 -6.57
C SER A 218 -10.79 20.31 -5.40
N SER A 219 -11.39 19.14 -5.60
CA SER A 219 -12.30 18.53 -4.62
C SER A 219 -12.48 17.03 -4.85
N ALA A 220 -12.71 16.33 -3.75
CA ALA A 220 -13.13 14.94 -3.69
C ALA A 220 -14.40 14.82 -2.84
N ALA A 221 -15.52 14.53 -3.50
CA ALA A 221 -16.78 14.32 -2.81
C ALA A 221 -16.82 12.96 -2.08
N ARG A 222 -17.26 12.97 -0.81
CA ARG A 222 -17.33 11.79 0.09
C ARG A 222 -18.11 10.59 -0.46
N ARG A 223 -19.06 10.83 -1.39
CA ARG A 223 -19.89 9.79 -2.01
C ARG A 223 -19.51 9.50 -3.47
N ALA A 224 -18.50 10.18 -4.01
CA ALA A 224 -18.07 10.04 -5.41
C ALA A 224 -16.83 9.15 -5.56
N PHE A 225 -16.86 7.92 -5.01
CA PHE A 225 -15.70 7.02 -5.08
C PHE A 225 -15.25 6.79 -6.52
N GLY A 226 -13.96 7.02 -6.80
CA GLY A 226 -13.36 6.92 -8.12
C GLY A 226 -13.39 8.22 -8.94
N ALA A 227 -13.94 9.31 -8.41
CA ALA A 227 -13.93 10.62 -9.05
C ALA A 227 -13.21 11.68 -8.22
N VAL A 228 -12.47 12.53 -8.92
CA VAL A 228 -11.93 13.79 -8.40
C VAL A 228 -12.36 14.94 -9.30
N ALA A 229 -12.47 16.14 -8.76
CA ALA A 229 -12.78 17.34 -9.51
C ALA A 229 -11.63 18.34 -9.41
N THR A 230 -11.29 18.99 -10.53
CA THR A 230 -10.23 20.01 -10.54
C THR A 230 -10.45 21.00 -11.68
N SER A 231 -10.07 22.27 -11.46
CA SER A 231 -9.74 23.17 -12.56
C SER A 231 -8.42 22.71 -13.17
N LEU A 232 -8.18 23.00 -14.44
CA LEU A 232 -6.98 22.54 -15.14
C LEU A 232 -5.76 23.42 -14.76
N PRO A 233 -4.71 22.86 -14.11
CA PRO A 233 -3.48 23.59 -13.85
C PRO A 233 -2.61 23.70 -15.11
N ASP A 234 -1.84 24.78 -15.22
CA ASP A 234 -0.87 24.96 -16.32
C ASP A 234 0.40 24.11 -16.15
N ASP A 235 0.68 23.66 -14.92
CA ASP A 235 1.86 22.89 -14.54
C ASP A 235 1.51 21.39 -14.37
N PRO A 236 2.12 20.47 -15.14
CA PRO A 236 1.86 19.04 -15.00
C PRO A 236 2.29 18.47 -13.64
N GLU A 237 3.25 19.09 -12.95
CA GLU A 237 3.62 18.70 -11.58
C GLU A 237 2.52 19.03 -10.58
N LEU A 238 1.86 20.18 -10.75
CA LEU A 238 0.71 20.58 -9.94
C LEU A 238 -0.49 19.70 -10.21
N LEU A 239 -0.80 19.39 -11.47
CA LEU A 239 -1.89 18.45 -11.77
C LEU A 239 -1.61 17.06 -11.20
N ALA A 240 -0.37 16.56 -11.30
CA ALA A 240 0.03 15.31 -10.68
C ALA A 240 -0.16 15.34 -9.15
N LEU A 241 0.27 16.42 -8.50
CA LEU A 241 0.08 16.62 -7.06
C LEU A 241 -1.41 16.67 -6.67
N THR A 242 -2.24 17.37 -7.43
CA THR A 242 -3.69 17.46 -7.21
C THR A 242 -4.35 16.09 -7.31
N LEU A 243 -3.99 15.28 -8.33
CA LEU A 243 -4.51 13.91 -8.44
C LEU A 243 -4.14 13.06 -7.22
N VAL A 244 -2.92 13.18 -6.69
CA VAL A 244 -2.52 12.49 -5.45
C VAL A 244 -3.34 12.98 -4.26
N HIS A 245 -3.45 14.30 -4.09
CA HIS A 245 -4.16 14.93 -2.98
C HIS A 245 -5.62 14.48 -2.93
N GLU A 246 -6.35 14.67 -4.03
CA GLU A 246 -7.78 14.36 -4.09
C GLU A 246 -8.06 12.87 -4.06
N PHE A 247 -7.19 12.04 -4.66
CA PHE A 247 -7.38 10.60 -4.58
C PHE A 247 -7.19 10.06 -3.15
N LEU A 248 -6.32 10.67 -2.34
CA LEU A 248 -6.19 10.29 -0.92
C LEU A 248 -7.46 10.60 -0.12
N HIS A 249 -8.17 11.70 -0.43
CA HIS A 249 -9.49 11.95 0.13
C HIS A 249 -10.50 10.86 -0.26
N VAL A 250 -10.51 10.45 -1.54
CA VAL A 250 -11.35 9.33 -2.03
C VAL A 250 -11.03 8.03 -1.27
N GLN A 251 -9.76 7.70 -1.10
CA GLN A 251 -9.32 6.49 -0.39
C GLN A 251 -9.73 6.49 1.07
N LEU A 252 -9.50 7.58 1.80
CA LEU A 252 -9.88 7.68 3.21
C LEU A 252 -11.40 7.67 3.38
N GLY A 253 -12.14 8.32 2.49
CA GLY A 253 -13.60 8.26 2.46
C GLY A 253 -14.12 6.83 2.37
N ALA A 254 -13.54 6.03 1.47
CA ALA A 254 -13.90 4.61 1.33
C ALA A 254 -13.44 3.75 2.52
N LEU A 255 -12.30 4.06 3.14
CA LEU A 255 -11.85 3.37 4.35
C LEU A 255 -12.83 3.64 5.51
N LEU A 256 -13.30 4.86 5.66
CA LEU A 256 -14.26 5.24 6.71
C LEU A 256 -15.63 4.57 6.55
N ASP A 257 -16.00 4.12 5.33
CA ASP A 257 -17.19 3.28 5.11
C ASP A 257 -16.98 1.84 5.65
N LEU A 258 -15.74 1.38 5.78
CA LEU A 258 -15.40 0.03 6.27
C LEU A 258 -15.04 0.02 7.77
N LEU A 259 -14.30 1.03 8.21
CA LEU A 259 -13.70 1.09 9.54
C LEU A 259 -13.74 2.52 10.07
N PRO A 260 -14.59 2.82 11.07
CA PRO A 260 -14.62 4.14 11.68
C PRO A 260 -13.30 4.42 12.40
N LEU A 261 -12.70 5.58 12.12
CA LEU A 261 -11.44 6.02 12.74
C LEU A 261 -11.67 7.02 13.88
N HIS A 262 -12.78 7.74 13.87
CA HIS A 262 -13.16 8.69 14.92
C HIS A 262 -14.62 8.47 15.33
N GLY A 263 -14.98 9.01 16.49
CA GLY A 263 -16.36 9.01 16.97
C GLY A 263 -17.30 9.85 16.09
N PRO A 264 -18.61 9.85 16.38
CA PRO A 264 -19.56 10.72 15.68
C PRO A 264 -19.17 12.20 15.84
N PRO A 265 -19.57 13.08 14.89
CA PRO A 265 -19.23 14.49 14.95
C PRO A 265 -19.68 15.15 16.26
N THR A 266 -18.82 16.00 16.82
CA THR A 266 -19.12 16.87 17.97
C THR A 266 -18.97 18.35 17.60
N ASP A 267 -19.28 19.24 18.54
CA ASP A 267 -19.04 20.67 18.41
C ASP A 267 -17.57 21.08 18.62
N ALA A 268 -16.69 20.14 18.99
CA ALA A 268 -15.26 20.40 19.13
C ALA A 268 -14.64 20.85 17.80
N ARG A 269 -13.70 21.80 17.88
CA ARG A 269 -13.02 22.37 16.73
C ARG A 269 -11.52 22.44 17.01
N TYR A 270 -10.74 22.04 16.01
CA TYR A 270 -9.30 21.89 16.10
C TYR A 270 -8.60 22.74 15.06
N HIS A 271 -7.46 23.30 15.42
CA HIS A 271 -6.63 24.06 14.50
C HIS A 271 -6.07 23.17 13.39
N ALA A 272 -6.19 23.65 12.14
CA ALA A 272 -5.60 23.04 10.95
C ALA A 272 -4.52 24.00 10.40
N PRO A 273 -3.22 23.65 10.46
CA PRO A 273 -2.12 24.58 10.16
C PRO A 273 -2.15 25.27 8.79
N TRP A 274 -2.81 24.67 7.81
CA TRP A 274 -2.90 25.17 6.44
C TRP A 274 -4.09 26.12 6.18
N ARG A 275 -4.88 26.46 7.20
CA ARG A 275 -6.05 27.34 7.05
C ARG A 275 -6.41 28.05 8.35
N LEU A 276 -7.16 29.14 8.25
CA LEU A 276 -7.54 29.96 9.40
C LEU A 276 -8.72 29.40 10.21
N ASP A 277 -9.69 28.77 9.55
CA ASP A 277 -10.85 28.18 10.24
C ASP A 277 -10.51 26.86 10.93
N GLN A 278 -11.09 26.69 12.12
CA GLN A 278 -10.97 25.45 12.88
C GLN A 278 -11.90 24.37 12.31
N ARG A 279 -11.51 23.11 12.49
CA ARG A 279 -12.13 21.95 11.82
C ARG A 279 -12.60 20.92 12.83
N PRO A 280 -13.75 20.25 12.62
CA PRO A 280 -14.09 19.05 13.38
C PRO A 280 -13.06 17.94 13.10
N VAL A 281 -12.92 16.97 14.02
CA VAL A 281 -11.88 15.91 13.94
C VAL A 281 -11.88 15.17 12.61
N GLY A 282 -13.05 14.83 12.06
CA GLY A 282 -13.15 14.11 10.79
C GLY A 282 -12.61 14.93 9.61
N ALA A 283 -12.85 16.24 9.61
CA ALA A 283 -12.34 17.13 8.58
C ALA A 283 -10.84 17.41 8.72
N LEU A 284 -10.34 17.48 9.97
CA LEU A 284 -8.90 17.57 10.24
C LEU A 284 -8.18 16.28 9.81
N LEU A 285 -8.75 15.11 10.10
CA LEU A 285 -8.22 13.81 9.68
C LEU A 285 -8.13 13.70 8.16
N GLN A 286 -9.20 14.07 7.45
CA GLN A 286 -9.23 14.11 5.99
C GLN A 286 -8.10 14.97 5.42
N GLY A 287 -7.99 16.23 5.88
CA GLY A 287 -6.94 17.13 5.42
C GLY A 287 -5.54 16.62 5.77
N THR A 288 -5.33 16.10 6.99
CA THR A 288 -4.03 15.57 7.41
C THR A 288 -3.59 14.40 6.52
N TYR A 289 -4.51 13.52 6.15
CA TYR A 289 -4.20 12.38 5.29
C TYR A 289 -3.88 12.78 3.84
N ALA A 290 -4.61 13.74 3.26
CA ALA A 290 -4.28 14.25 1.92
C ALA A 290 -2.91 14.99 1.91
N HIS A 291 -2.62 15.79 2.94
CA HIS A 291 -1.33 16.49 3.07
C HIS A 291 -0.15 15.56 3.39
N LEU A 292 -0.38 14.34 3.89
CA LEU A 292 0.67 13.30 3.89
C LEU A 292 1.13 12.99 2.46
N GLY A 293 0.20 12.91 1.50
CA GLY A 293 0.51 12.74 0.09
C GLY A 293 1.33 13.89 -0.48
N VAL A 294 0.93 15.12 -0.15
CA VAL A 294 1.66 16.35 -0.54
C VAL A 294 3.08 16.36 0.01
N THR A 295 3.22 16.05 1.31
CA THR A 295 4.52 15.96 1.98
C THR A 295 5.41 14.92 1.30
N ASP A 296 4.86 13.75 0.98
CA ASP A 296 5.59 12.66 0.35
C ASP A 296 5.97 12.95 -1.11
N PHE A 297 5.11 13.65 -1.84
CA PHE A 297 5.38 14.12 -3.20
C PHE A 297 6.60 15.05 -3.21
N TRP A 298 6.56 16.13 -2.42
CA TRP A 298 7.67 17.08 -2.37
C TRP A 298 8.95 16.49 -1.78
N ARG A 299 8.83 15.56 -0.84
CA ARG A 299 9.97 14.77 -0.35
C ARG A 299 10.67 14.02 -1.48
N THR A 300 9.88 13.43 -2.38
CA THR A 300 10.38 12.64 -3.49
C THR A 300 11.01 13.54 -4.54
N GLU A 301 10.36 14.65 -4.91
CA GLU A 301 10.92 15.66 -5.83
C GLU A 301 12.27 16.19 -5.32
N LEU A 302 12.33 16.54 -4.04
CA LEU A 302 13.56 17.00 -3.40
C LEU A 302 14.68 15.94 -3.43
N ALA A 303 14.33 14.67 -3.22
CA ALA A 303 15.29 13.56 -3.23
C ALA A 303 15.80 13.21 -4.64
N SER A 304 14.99 13.41 -5.68
CA SER A 304 15.41 13.26 -7.09
C SER A 304 16.19 14.45 -7.64
N GLY A 305 16.34 15.53 -6.86
CA GLY A 305 17.00 16.76 -7.30
C GLY A 305 16.14 17.60 -8.26
N THR A 306 14.82 17.34 -8.30
CA THR A 306 13.84 18.06 -9.11
C THR A 306 13.12 19.13 -8.25
N GLY A 307 12.53 20.14 -8.89
CA GLY A 307 11.78 21.22 -8.23
C GLY A 307 12.61 22.24 -7.41
N GLY A 308 13.91 22.00 -7.16
CA GLY A 308 14.83 22.98 -6.59
C GLY A 308 14.37 23.59 -5.25
N GLU A 309 14.44 24.92 -5.13
CA GLU A 309 14.01 25.63 -3.92
C GLU A 309 12.50 25.51 -3.64
N ARG A 310 11.68 25.38 -4.69
CA ARG A 310 10.23 25.19 -4.53
C ARG A 310 9.98 23.89 -3.80
N ALA A 311 10.56 22.78 -4.27
CA ALA A 311 10.40 21.48 -3.62
C ALA A 311 10.86 21.50 -2.15
N ARG A 312 11.96 22.21 -1.84
CA ARG A 312 12.42 22.40 -0.45
C ARG A 312 11.38 23.15 0.39
N ARG A 313 10.94 24.34 -0.05
CA ARG A 313 9.95 25.16 0.68
C ARG A 313 8.65 24.41 0.91
N GLU A 314 8.12 23.78 -0.13
CA GLU A 314 6.88 23.01 -0.05
C GLU A 314 7.03 21.80 0.88
N TYR A 315 8.13 21.04 0.77
CA TYR A 315 8.38 19.91 1.66
C TYR A 315 8.45 20.33 3.12
N ASP A 316 9.21 21.36 3.44
CA ASP A 316 9.40 21.82 4.83
C ASP A 316 8.06 22.30 5.41
N THR A 317 7.31 23.10 4.64
CA THR A 317 5.98 23.63 5.02
C THR A 317 4.98 22.49 5.27
N TRP A 318 4.80 21.61 4.29
CA TRP A 318 3.77 20.56 4.39
C TRP A 318 4.13 19.49 5.40
N ARG A 319 5.42 19.19 5.59
CA ARG A 319 5.87 18.29 6.67
C ARG A 319 5.50 18.84 8.04
N GLU A 320 5.77 20.12 8.30
CA GLU A 320 5.46 20.76 9.57
C GLU A 320 3.95 20.80 9.82
N HIS A 321 3.18 21.26 8.81
CA HIS A 321 1.73 21.30 8.86
C HIS A 321 1.12 19.92 9.14
N THR A 322 1.57 18.88 8.43
CA THR A 322 1.03 17.52 8.57
C THR A 322 1.42 16.90 9.91
N ASP A 323 2.65 17.08 10.41
CA ASP A 323 3.05 16.56 11.73
C ASP A 323 2.28 17.26 12.87
N THR A 324 2.08 18.57 12.75
CA THR A 324 1.32 19.36 13.72
C THR A 324 -0.14 18.93 13.77
N ALA A 325 -0.79 18.77 12.61
CA ALA A 325 -2.16 18.30 12.55
C ALA A 325 -2.30 16.84 13.05
N ALA A 326 -1.35 15.96 12.71
CA ALA A 326 -1.32 14.60 13.23
C ALA A 326 -1.16 14.57 14.75
N HIS A 327 -0.36 15.47 15.32
CA HIS A 327 -0.26 15.62 16.77
C HIS A 327 -1.58 16.07 17.38
N THR A 328 -2.21 17.12 16.84
CA THR A 328 -3.52 17.61 17.29
C THR A 328 -4.58 16.51 17.26
N LEU A 329 -4.61 15.68 16.21
CA LEU A 329 -5.51 14.53 16.12
C LEU A 329 -5.27 13.51 17.24
N LEU A 330 -4.01 13.20 17.56
CA LEU A 330 -3.67 12.24 18.63
C LEU A 330 -4.07 12.76 20.02
N GLU A 331 -4.00 14.07 20.24
CA GLU A 331 -4.39 14.73 21.49
C GLU A 331 -5.89 15.05 21.58
N SER A 332 -6.64 14.93 20.47
CA SER A 332 -8.04 15.36 20.40
C SER A 332 -8.99 14.64 21.35
N GLY A 333 -8.67 13.39 21.72
CA GLY A 333 -9.56 12.50 22.47
C GLY A 333 -10.72 11.91 21.65
N GLU A 334 -10.91 12.30 20.39
CA GLU A 334 -12.05 11.88 19.55
C GLU A 334 -11.74 10.69 18.61
N LEU A 335 -10.47 10.28 18.53
CA LEU A 335 -10.06 9.11 17.75
C LEU A 335 -10.43 7.80 18.44
N LEU A 336 -11.02 6.88 17.69
CA LEU A 336 -11.20 5.49 18.10
C LEU A 336 -9.85 4.76 18.10
N SER A 337 -9.78 3.55 18.69
CA SER A 337 -8.54 2.76 18.74
C SER A 337 -7.92 2.54 17.35
N ALA A 338 -8.75 2.31 16.34
CA ALA A 338 -8.30 2.24 14.95
C ALA A 338 -7.72 3.58 14.47
N GLY A 339 -8.40 4.70 14.70
CA GLY A 339 -7.91 6.03 14.32
C GLY A 339 -6.61 6.42 14.99
N ARG A 340 -6.43 6.12 16.28
CA ARG A 340 -5.15 6.37 16.97
C ARG A 340 -4.00 5.63 16.28
N ARG A 341 -4.18 4.34 15.97
CA ARG A 341 -3.18 3.56 15.22
C ARG A 341 -2.94 4.12 13.82
N PHE A 342 -4.00 4.51 13.12
CA PHE A 342 -3.91 5.10 11.77
C PHE A 342 -3.07 6.38 11.81
N VAL A 343 -3.40 7.32 12.71
CA VAL A 343 -2.71 8.61 12.81
C VAL A 343 -1.28 8.44 13.32
N THR A 344 -1.00 7.46 14.19
CA THR A 344 0.38 7.13 14.58
C THR A 344 1.21 6.69 13.38
N GLU A 345 0.72 5.75 12.56
CA GLU A 345 1.43 5.28 11.36
C GLU A 345 1.59 6.40 10.31
N LEU A 346 0.58 7.25 10.14
CA LEU A 346 0.62 8.46 9.32
C LEU A 346 1.75 9.38 9.79
N ARG A 347 1.78 9.70 11.09
CA ARG A 347 2.77 10.61 11.68
C ARG A 347 4.20 10.06 11.54
N GLU A 348 4.39 8.76 11.72
CA GLU A 348 5.68 8.09 11.45
C GLU A 348 6.09 8.23 9.99
N ALA A 349 5.14 8.12 9.04
CA ALA A 349 5.43 8.34 7.62
C ALA A 349 5.80 9.80 7.29
N VAL A 350 5.19 10.80 7.95
CA VAL A 350 5.57 12.21 7.84
C VAL A 350 7.00 12.45 8.34
N ARG A 351 7.37 11.81 9.46
CA ARG A 351 8.65 11.99 10.15
C ARG A 351 9.82 11.25 9.51
N ARG A 352 9.56 10.38 8.53
CA ARG A 352 10.59 9.65 7.80
C ARG A 352 11.68 10.61 7.28
N ARG A 353 12.93 10.25 7.52
CA ARG A 353 14.10 11.02 7.07
C ARG A 353 14.18 11.08 5.55
N LEU A 354 14.68 12.19 5.03
CA LEU A 354 15.09 12.31 3.63
C LEU A 354 16.20 11.29 3.35
N VAL A 355 16.05 10.55 2.26
CA VAL A 355 17.15 9.76 1.68
C VAL A 355 18.09 10.76 1.00
N PRO A 356 19.42 10.57 1.05
CA PRO A 356 20.36 11.43 0.34
C PRO A 356 19.94 11.61 -1.13
N ALA A 357 20.04 12.84 -1.63
CA ALA A 357 19.66 13.15 -3.00
C ALA A 357 20.50 12.35 -4.01
N GLY A 358 19.86 11.87 -5.08
CA GLY A 358 20.52 11.06 -6.10
C GLY A 358 19.59 10.76 -7.27
N ALA A 359 20.17 10.34 -8.40
CA ALA A 359 19.39 9.93 -9.56
C ALA A 359 18.47 8.75 -9.20
N LEU A 360 17.19 8.85 -9.57
CA LEU A 360 16.22 7.78 -9.36
C LEU A 360 16.62 6.56 -10.19
N ARG A 361 16.86 5.43 -9.53
CA ARG A 361 17.29 4.19 -10.18
C ARG A 361 16.10 3.34 -10.57
N GLY A 362 16.04 2.97 -11.84
CA GLY A 362 15.11 2.00 -12.38
C GLY A 362 15.63 0.56 -12.21
N ARG A 363 14.80 -0.39 -12.65
CA ARG A 363 15.14 -1.81 -12.63
C ARG A 363 16.42 -2.12 -13.41
N ALA A 364 16.59 -1.53 -14.59
CA ALA A 364 17.74 -1.76 -15.45
C ALA A 364 19.07 -1.31 -14.79
N ASP A 365 19.07 -0.18 -14.09
CA ASP A 365 20.24 0.32 -13.36
C ASP A 365 20.65 -0.66 -12.26
N LEU A 366 19.66 -1.15 -11.49
CA LEU A 366 19.91 -2.11 -10.42
C LEU A 366 20.40 -3.47 -10.94
N VAL A 367 19.82 -3.96 -12.04
CA VAL A 367 20.26 -5.20 -12.71
C VAL A 367 21.72 -5.07 -13.17
N HIS A 368 22.09 -3.92 -13.74
CA HIS A 368 23.47 -3.64 -14.13
C HIS A 368 24.40 -3.66 -12.92
N ASP A 369 24.09 -2.92 -11.86
CA ASP A 369 24.89 -2.84 -10.64
C ASP A 369 25.06 -4.21 -9.96
N LEU A 370 23.99 -5.01 -9.85
CA LEU A 370 24.00 -6.35 -9.25
C LEU A 370 24.87 -7.34 -10.04
N ARG A 371 24.78 -7.31 -11.39
CA ARG A 371 25.66 -8.12 -12.25
C ARG A 371 27.12 -7.67 -12.16
N ALA A 372 27.36 -6.36 -12.09
CA ALA A 372 28.71 -5.81 -11.90
C ALA A 372 29.32 -6.20 -10.54
N LEU A 373 28.49 -6.32 -9.49
CA LEU A 373 28.90 -6.85 -8.19
C LEU A 373 29.26 -8.35 -8.25
N GLY A 374 28.68 -9.09 -9.20
CA GLY A 374 29.04 -10.49 -9.48
C GLY A 374 27.95 -11.51 -9.31
N LEU A 375 26.70 -11.10 -9.03
CA LEU A 375 25.54 -11.99 -9.05
C LEU A 375 25.28 -12.52 -10.45
N ARG A 376 24.87 -13.79 -10.54
CA ARG A 376 24.67 -14.51 -11.81
C ARG A 376 23.31 -15.22 -11.84
N ASP A 377 22.90 -15.57 -13.05
CA ASP A 377 21.78 -16.49 -13.28
C ASP A 377 22.05 -17.83 -12.58
N GLY A 378 21.05 -18.35 -11.89
CA GLY A 378 21.14 -19.60 -11.12
C GLY A 378 21.67 -19.47 -9.69
N ASP A 379 22.17 -18.30 -9.28
CA ASP A 379 22.67 -18.14 -7.90
C ASP A 379 21.53 -18.37 -6.87
N THR A 380 21.85 -19.03 -5.76
CA THR A 380 21.03 -18.99 -4.53
C THR A 380 21.66 -17.97 -3.59
N VAL A 381 20.93 -16.92 -3.21
CA VAL A 381 21.47 -15.79 -2.45
C VAL A 381 20.68 -15.47 -1.20
N LEU A 382 21.36 -15.44 -0.06
CA LEU A 382 20.87 -14.89 1.20
C LEU A 382 21.17 -13.39 1.26
N VAL A 383 20.14 -12.55 1.30
CA VAL A 383 20.27 -11.09 1.26
C VAL A 383 20.01 -10.46 2.63
N HIS A 384 20.95 -9.63 3.08
CA HIS A 384 20.78 -8.68 4.17
C HIS A 384 20.85 -7.26 3.60
N SER A 385 19.86 -6.42 3.90
CA SER A 385 19.75 -5.13 3.21
C SER A 385 19.30 -3.97 4.08
N ALA A 386 19.91 -2.81 3.86
CA ALA A 386 19.40 -1.50 4.25
C ALA A 386 19.04 -0.71 2.98
N LEU A 387 17.85 -0.96 2.40
CA LEU A 387 17.47 -0.40 1.10
C LEU A 387 17.61 1.14 1.02
N SER A 388 17.46 1.86 2.13
CA SER A 388 17.66 3.31 2.20
C SER A 388 19.06 3.77 1.79
N THR A 389 20.09 2.92 1.89
CA THR A 389 21.47 3.29 1.50
C THR A 389 21.71 3.18 0.00
N VAL A 390 20.85 2.50 -0.75
CA VAL A 390 20.93 2.39 -2.22
C VAL A 390 20.67 3.74 -2.89
N GLY A 391 19.91 4.61 -2.20
CA GLY A 391 19.42 5.88 -2.74
C GLY A 391 17.98 5.77 -3.25
N PRO A 392 17.51 6.79 -3.99
CA PRO A 392 16.19 6.76 -4.60
C PRO A 392 16.07 5.59 -5.61
N VAL A 393 15.12 4.68 -5.36
CA VAL A 393 14.79 3.56 -6.25
C VAL A 393 13.34 3.73 -6.71
N SER A 394 13.12 3.72 -8.03
CA SER A 394 11.78 3.77 -8.61
C SER A 394 10.97 2.59 -8.08
N ASN A 395 9.77 2.81 -7.53
CA ASN A 395 8.92 1.80 -6.89
C ASN A 395 9.58 1.06 -5.70
N GLY A 396 10.64 1.63 -5.11
CA GLY A 396 11.26 1.17 -3.87
C GLY A 396 11.67 -0.30 -3.88
N ALA A 397 11.26 -1.04 -2.84
CA ALA A 397 11.65 -2.43 -2.65
C ALA A 397 11.15 -3.36 -3.76
N GLU A 398 10.01 -3.07 -4.38
CA GLU A 398 9.45 -3.90 -5.47
C GLU A 398 10.37 -3.95 -6.69
N THR A 399 10.97 -2.82 -7.06
CA THR A 399 11.94 -2.77 -8.16
C THR A 399 13.24 -3.48 -7.78
N MET A 400 13.67 -3.40 -6.52
CA MET A 400 14.83 -4.16 -6.06
C MET A 400 14.57 -5.68 -6.10
N VAL A 401 13.41 -6.15 -5.62
CA VAL A 401 13.02 -7.58 -5.73
C VAL A 401 12.96 -8.02 -7.19
N SER A 402 12.40 -7.17 -8.06
CA SER A 402 12.31 -7.47 -9.49
C SER A 402 13.69 -7.50 -10.17
N ALA A 403 14.60 -6.61 -9.79
CA ALA A 403 15.98 -6.60 -10.29
C ALA A 403 16.76 -7.83 -9.81
N LEU A 404 16.66 -8.19 -8.52
CA LEU A 404 17.26 -9.43 -7.99
C LEU A 404 16.71 -10.65 -8.72
N SER A 405 15.39 -10.76 -8.86
CA SER A 405 14.75 -11.89 -9.56
C SER A 405 15.20 -11.98 -11.04
N GLU A 406 15.38 -10.84 -11.71
CA GLU A 406 15.87 -10.81 -13.10
C GLU A 406 17.34 -11.22 -13.23
N VAL A 407 18.19 -10.86 -12.26
CA VAL A 407 19.60 -11.26 -12.25
C VAL A 407 19.76 -12.75 -11.95
N LEU A 408 18.99 -13.26 -10.99
CA LEU A 408 19.02 -14.67 -10.56
C LEU A 408 18.35 -15.61 -11.57
N GLY A 409 17.41 -15.09 -12.37
CA GLY A 409 16.69 -15.85 -13.36
C GLY A 409 15.76 -16.93 -12.77
N PRO A 410 15.17 -17.79 -13.62
CA PRO A 410 14.21 -18.80 -13.19
C PRO A 410 14.83 -19.96 -12.41
N SER A 411 16.15 -20.17 -12.56
CA SER A 411 16.94 -21.21 -11.89
C SER A 411 17.48 -20.77 -10.53
N GLY A 412 17.57 -19.45 -10.27
CA GLY A 412 18.10 -18.91 -9.03
C GLY A 412 17.07 -18.82 -7.91
N THR A 413 17.54 -18.48 -6.71
CA THR A 413 16.69 -18.37 -5.51
C THR A 413 17.11 -17.20 -4.63
N LEU A 414 16.17 -16.29 -4.35
CA LEU A 414 16.32 -15.18 -3.41
C LEU A 414 15.85 -15.61 -2.02
N VAL A 415 16.67 -15.39 -1.01
CA VAL A 415 16.39 -15.77 0.38
C VAL A 415 16.63 -14.60 1.31
N MET A 416 15.71 -14.37 2.25
CA MET A 416 15.84 -13.35 3.28
C MET A 416 15.38 -13.91 4.63
N ARG A 417 16.05 -13.51 5.72
CA ARG A 417 15.52 -13.76 7.06
C ARG A 417 14.27 -12.90 7.25
N THR A 418 13.21 -13.49 7.79
CA THR A 418 11.89 -12.91 7.99
C THR A 418 11.28 -13.52 9.27
N PRO A 419 11.82 -13.21 10.47
CA PRO A 419 11.27 -13.74 11.71
C PRO A 419 9.86 -13.19 11.93
N ALA A 420 9.01 -13.98 12.60
CA ALA A 420 7.74 -13.44 13.06
C ALA A 420 8.02 -12.33 14.08
N PRO A 421 7.21 -11.27 14.13
CA PRO A 421 7.32 -10.25 15.15
C PRO A 421 7.13 -10.89 16.50
N ASP A 422 7.90 -10.39 17.46
CA ASP A 422 7.92 -10.85 18.82
C ASP A 422 6.56 -10.55 19.48
N ASP A 423 5.62 -11.47 19.38
CA ASP A 423 4.34 -11.39 20.06
C ASP A 423 4.48 -12.04 21.43
N THR A 424 5.08 -11.29 22.37
CA THR A 424 5.14 -11.65 23.80
C THR A 424 3.75 -11.82 24.45
N ARG A 425 2.64 -11.78 23.68
CA ARG A 425 1.26 -11.98 24.14
C ARG A 425 0.52 -13.18 23.53
N ALA A 426 1.06 -13.95 22.59
CA ALA A 426 0.35 -15.08 22.00
C ALA A 426 0.84 -16.46 22.53
N ARG A 427 0.25 -16.96 23.63
CA ARG A 427 0.48 -18.33 24.16
C ARG A 427 -0.31 -19.43 23.43
N THR A 428 -0.60 -19.28 22.13
CA THR A 428 -1.30 -20.33 21.36
C THR A 428 -0.68 -20.52 19.98
N PRO A 429 -0.23 -21.73 19.63
CA PRO A 429 0.24 -22.03 18.28
C PRO A 429 -0.98 -22.09 17.34
N SER A 430 -1.14 -21.07 16.51
CA SER A 430 -2.15 -21.03 15.44
C SER A 430 -1.49 -21.50 14.15
N SER A 431 -2.02 -22.58 13.56
CA SER A 431 -1.65 -23.18 12.28
C SER A 431 -2.05 -22.34 11.05
N ALA A 432 -1.95 -21.01 11.13
CA ALA A 432 -2.31 -20.09 10.05
C ALA A 432 -1.04 -19.43 9.49
N PRO A 433 -0.77 -19.51 8.17
CA PRO A 433 0.40 -18.90 7.56
C PRO A 433 0.18 -17.39 7.38
N TYR A 434 0.14 -16.64 8.49
CA TYR A 434 0.19 -15.18 8.47
C TYR A 434 0.43 -14.64 9.88
N THR A 435 1.68 -14.33 10.21
CA THR A 435 2.06 -13.52 11.36
C THR A 435 2.67 -12.22 10.87
N ALA A 436 2.34 -11.12 11.56
CA ALA A 436 2.63 -9.71 11.26
C ALA A 436 4.08 -9.41 10.76
N PRO A 437 4.39 -8.20 10.24
CA PRO A 437 5.76 -7.85 9.83
C PRO A 437 6.72 -7.88 11.02
N GLY A 438 7.91 -8.46 10.84
CA GLY A 438 8.93 -8.51 11.90
C GLY A 438 9.51 -7.11 12.15
N PHE A 439 9.65 -6.71 13.42
CA PHE A 439 10.45 -5.52 13.72
C PHE A 439 11.92 -5.79 13.37
N GLY A 440 12.57 -4.88 12.64
CA GLY A 440 14.03 -4.93 12.38
C GLY A 440 14.51 -5.68 11.12
N VAL A 441 13.65 -6.30 10.32
CA VAL A 441 14.07 -7.08 9.13
C VAL A 441 14.25 -6.29 7.83
N GLY A 442 13.74 -5.07 7.78
CA GLY A 442 13.86 -4.17 6.62
C GLY A 442 12.76 -4.36 5.56
N VAL A 443 12.49 -3.28 4.81
CA VAL A 443 11.37 -3.22 3.84
C VAL A 443 11.49 -4.26 2.71
N LEU A 444 12.72 -4.60 2.30
CA LEU A 444 12.94 -5.57 1.22
C LEU A 444 12.48 -6.98 1.63
N ALA A 445 12.75 -7.39 2.87
CA ALA A 445 12.36 -8.70 3.40
C ALA A 445 10.84 -8.85 3.46
N GLU A 446 10.12 -7.81 3.89
CA GLU A 446 8.65 -7.82 3.90
C GLU A 446 8.07 -7.80 2.48
N THR A 447 8.71 -7.10 1.54
CA THR A 447 8.29 -7.14 0.13
C THR A 447 8.44 -8.54 -0.47
N VAL A 448 9.53 -9.25 -0.19
CA VAL A 448 9.70 -10.65 -0.63
C VAL A 448 8.66 -11.55 0.03
N ARG A 449 8.43 -11.41 1.35
CA ARG A 449 7.41 -12.18 2.09
C ARG A 449 6.00 -12.02 1.53
N ALA A 450 5.66 -10.83 1.02
CA ALA A 450 4.33 -10.56 0.47
C ALA A 450 4.10 -11.13 -0.93
N ARG A 451 5.12 -11.69 -1.61
CA ARG A 451 4.96 -12.29 -2.95
C ARG A 451 4.21 -13.61 -2.86
N SER A 452 3.24 -13.81 -3.75
CA SER A 452 2.41 -15.03 -3.79
C SER A 452 3.20 -16.33 -4.00
N ALA A 453 4.33 -16.26 -4.70
CA ALA A 453 5.21 -17.39 -4.94
C ALA A 453 6.30 -17.57 -3.87
N ALA A 454 6.34 -16.70 -2.86
CA ALA A 454 7.32 -16.83 -1.78
C ALA A 454 6.88 -17.89 -0.77
N LEU A 455 7.81 -18.70 -0.32
CA LEU A 455 7.60 -19.70 0.72
C LEU A 455 8.28 -19.22 2.01
N HIS A 456 7.67 -19.54 3.16
CA HIS A 456 8.09 -19.09 4.47
C HIS A 456 8.28 -20.30 5.39
N SER A 457 9.45 -20.39 6.02
CA SER A 457 9.76 -21.50 6.92
C SER A 457 8.98 -21.35 8.24
N ALA A 458 8.51 -22.45 8.83
CA ALA A 458 7.58 -22.44 9.96
C ALA A 458 8.18 -22.14 11.36
N HIS A 459 9.40 -21.61 11.45
CA HIS A 459 10.03 -21.36 12.76
C HIS A 459 9.52 -20.06 13.41
N PRO A 460 9.10 -20.08 14.70
CA PRO A 460 8.45 -18.93 15.35
C PRO A 460 9.34 -17.68 15.42
N ARG A 461 10.65 -17.83 15.69
CA ARG A 461 11.57 -16.69 15.95
C ARG A 461 12.67 -16.42 14.91
N SER A 462 13.03 -17.40 14.08
CA SER A 462 14.15 -17.31 13.15
C SER A 462 13.76 -17.63 11.70
N ALA A 463 12.47 -17.53 11.35
CA ALA A 463 12.01 -17.90 10.02
C ALA A 463 12.72 -17.14 8.87
N PHE A 464 12.74 -17.81 7.71
CA PHE A 464 13.24 -17.32 6.44
C PHE A 464 12.14 -17.36 5.39
N THR A 465 12.20 -16.42 4.44
CA THR A 465 11.40 -16.42 3.22
C THR A 465 12.32 -16.70 2.04
N ALA A 466 11.89 -17.59 1.14
CA ALA A 466 12.58 -17.86 -0.11
C ALA A 466 11.65 -17.69 -1.32
N LEU A 467 12.20 -17.22 -2.44
CA LEU A 467 11.52 -17.02 -3.72
C LEU A 467 12.43 -17.53 -4.84
N GLY A 468 11.99 -18.53 -5.59
CA GLY A 468 12.75 -19.11 -6.71
C GLY A 468 12.81 -20.63 -6.68
N ALA A 469 13.71 -21.21 -7.47
CA ALA A 469 13.74 -22.64 -7.79
C ALA A 469 13.89 -23.56 -6.55
N GLN A 470 14.67 -23.13 -5.55
CA GLN A 470 14.97 -23.92 -4.35
C GLN A 470 14.14 -23.48 -3.12
N ALA A 471 13.12 -22.63 -3.31
CA ALA A 471 12.39 -22.04 -2.19
C ALA A 471 11.75 -23.09 -1.27
N ASP A 472 11.17 -24.15 -1.84
CA ASP A 472 10.51 -25.23 -1.10
C ASP A 472 11.54 -26.00 -0.26
N HIS A 473 12.62 -26.47 -0.90
CA HIS A 473 13.68 -27.18 -0.20
C HIS A 473 14.27 -26.36 0.95
N ILE A 474 14.58 -25.08 0.73
CA ILE A 474 15.20 -24.21 1.74
C ILE A 474 14.28 -23.99 2.95
N THR A 475 12.98 -23.83 2.71
CA THR A 475 12.01 -23.45 3.77
C THR A 475 11.29 -24.62 4.43
N SER A 476 11.33 -25.80 3.82
CA SER A 476 10.79 -27.05 4.36
C SER A 476 11.42 -27.43 5.70
N ASP A 477 10.68 -28.12 6.56
CA ASP A 477 11.17 -28.79 7.78
C ASP A 477 12.15 -27.97 8.63
N HIS A 478 11.85 -26.69 8.87
CA HIS A 478 12.65 -25.86 9.77
C HIS A 478 12.37 -26.28 11.21
N SER A 479 13.32 -27.03 11.79
CA SER A 479 13.20 -27.63 13.12
C SER A 479 12.95 -26.57 14.20
N PRO A 480 11.93 -26.72 15.06
CA PRO A 480 11.63 -25.74 16.12
C PRO A 480 12.71 -25.67 17.20
N ASP A 481 13.54 -26.71 17.30
CA ASP A 481 14.65 -26.83 18.27
C ASP A 481 15.99 -26.35 17.68
N CYS A 482 16.01 -26.00 16.40
CA CYS A 482 17.21 -25.56 15.68
C CYS A 482 16.94 -24.25 14.95
N SER A 483 17.22 -23.12 15.62
CA SER A 483 16.87 -21.82 15.09
C SER A 483 17.67 -21.40 13.86
N LEU A 484 18.99 -21.64 13.87
CA LEU A 484 19.95 -21.18 12.85
C LEU A 484 21.10 -22.18 12.61
N GLY A 485 20.93 -23.44 13.04
CA GLY A 485 21.93 -24.50 12.93
C GLY A 485 21.72 -25.43 11.72
N GLU A 486 22.16 -26.67 11.84
CA GLU A 486 22.19 -27.67 10.76
C GLU A 486 20.80 -28.03 10.18
N GLU A 487 19.77 -28.04 11.01
CA GLU A 487 18.37 -28.33 10.62
C GLU A 487 17.56 -27.07 10.28
N SER A 488 18.26 -25.94 10.12
CA SER A 488 17.68 -24.66 9.71
C SER A 488 17.90 -24.39 8.21
N PRO A 489 17.24 -23.37 7.65
CA PRO A 489 17.52 -22.88 6.30
C PRO A 489 19.00 -22.54 6.07
N LEU A 490 19.76 -22.11 7.08
CA LEU A 490 21.20 -21.84 6.90
C LEU A 490 22.00 -23.10 6.54
N GLY A 491 21.72 -24.24 7.20
CA GLY A 491 22.37 -25.51 6.87
C GLY A 491 22.03 -26.01 5.47
N ARG A 492 20.81 -25.73 4.98
CA ARG A 492 20.43 -26.03 3.59
C ARG A 492 21.10 -25.11 2.58
N LEU A 493 21.18 -23.81 2.90
CA LEU A 493 21.86 -22.82 2.06
C LEU A 493 23.34 -23.16 1.88
N GLU A 494 24.01 -23.63 2.94
CA GLU A 494 25.40 -24.09 2.84
C GLU A 494 25.54 -25.26 1.85
N LYS A 495 24.66 -26.27 1.94
CA LYS A 495 24.65 -27.43 1.03
C LYS A 495 24.32 -27.09 -0.42
N LEU A 496 23.72 -25.93 -0.66
CA LEU A 496 23.36 -25.42 -1.99
C LEU A 496 24.42 -24.47 -2.57
N ASP A 497 25.61 -24.37 -1.96
CA ASP A 497 26.65 -23.41 -2.34
C ASP A 497 26.11 -21.98 -2.45
N ALA A 498 25.23 -21.61 -1.52
CA ALA A 498 24.59 -20.30 -1.54
C ALA A 498 25.60 -19.17 -1.30
N ARG A 499 25.27 -17.99 -1.81
CA ARG A 499 26.00 -16.75 -1.57
C ARG A 499 25.31 -15.87 -0.56
N VAL A 500 26.08 -15.00 0.10
CA VAL A 500 25.56 -13.95 0.96
C VAL A 500 25.78 -12.60 0.30
N LEU A 501 24.72 -11.80 0.21
CA LEU A 501 24.76 -10.40 -0.21
C LEU A 501 24.48 -9.50 0.99
N LEU A 502 25.47 -8.73 1.41
CA LEU A 502 25.30 -7.62 2.36
C LEU A 502 25.15 -6.33 1.57
N MET A 503 23.95 -5.79 1.50
CA MET A 503 23.60 -4.59 0.73
C MET A 503 23.36 -3.41 1.66
N GLY A 504 24.35 -2.53 1.82
CA GLY A 504 24.21 -1.35 2.68
C GLY A 504 24.27 -1.62 4.18
N VAL A 505 24.63 -2.85 4.56
CA VAL A 505 24.82 -3.29 5.94
C VAL A 505 26.23 -3.88 6.08
N GLY A 506 26.77 -3.86 7.30
CA GLY A 506 28.03 -4.52 7.61
C GLY A 506 27.82 -5.98 8.02
N PHE A 507 28.92 -6.61 8.43
CA PHE A 507 28.93 -8.01 8.84
C PHE A 507 28.16 -8.27 10.15
N GLU A 508 27.90 -7.24 10.96
CA GLU A 508 27.02 -7.33 12.13
C GLU A 508 25.62 -7.86 11.82
N ALA A 509 25.16 -7.71 10.57
CA ALA A 509 23.86 -8.23 10.11
C ALA A 509 23.95 -9.63 9.47
N CYS A 510 25.14 -10.22 9.33
CA CYS A 510 25.37 -11.46 8.59
C CYS A 510 24.90 -12.68 9.39
N THR A 511 23.65 -13.12 9.13
CA THR A 511 23.06 -14.24 9.90
C THR A 511 23.73 -15.59 9.65
N ALA A 512 24.46 -15.75 8.54
CA ALA A 512 25.20 -16.97 8.25
C ALA A 512 26.22 -17.33 9.35
N PHE A 513 26.80 -16.34 10.04
CA PHE A 513 27.75 -16.61 11.12
C PHE A 513 27.12 -17.28 12.34
N HIS A 514 25.80 -17.23 12.53
CA HIS A 514 25.14 -18.03 13.57
C HIS A 514 25.28 -19.54 13.31
N LEU A 515 25.35 -19.99 12.05
CA LEU A 515 25.62 -21.41 11.74
C LEU A 515 27.00 -21.85 12.29
N ALA A 516 27.98 -20.95 12.27
CA ALA A 516 29.29 -21.23 12.86
C ALA A 516 29.23 -21.38 14.39
N GLU A 517 28.39 -20.59 15.07
CA GLU A 517 28.21 -20.72 16.53
C GLU A 517 27.66 -22.10 16.92
N TYR A 518 26.75 -22.67 16.13
CA TYR A 518 26.23 -24.03 16.32
C TYR A 518 27.28 -25.13 16.17
N ARG A 519 28.45 -24.82 15.59
CA ARG A 519 29.55 -25.78 15.39
C ARG A 519 30.65 -25.67 16.44
N ILE A 520 30.49 -24.80 17.44
CA ILE A 520 31.47 -24.59 18.50
C ILE A 520 31.00 -25.33 19.77
N PRO A 521 31.67 -26.43 20.17
CA PRO A 521 31.19 -27.30 21.24
C PRO A 521 30.98 -26.59 22.60
N SER A 522 31.76 -25.56 22.91
CA SER A 522 31.69 -24.83 24.18
C SER A 522 30.43 -23.97 24.34
N ARG A 523 29.72 -23.65 23.25
CA ARG A 523 28.51 -22.79 23.26
C ARG A 523 27.19 -23.54 23.36
N LEU A 524 27.19 -24.88 23.32
CA LEU A 524 25.96 -25.71 23.31
C LEU A 524 25.78 -26.56 24.58
N THR A 525 26.37 -26.18 25.72
CA THR A 525 26.18 -26.89 27.00
C THR A 525 24.85 -26.51 27.68
N GLY A 526 23.74 -26.94 27.08
CA GLY A 526 22.38 -26.79 27.62
C GLY A 526 21.36 -27.49 26.72
N SER A 527 20.21 -27.90 27.28
CA SER A 527 19.09 -28.45 26.50
C SER A 527 18.76 -27.55 25.31
N HIS A 528 18.46 -28.12 24.14
CA HIS A 528 18.10 -27.39 22.91
C HIS A 528 16.95 -26.37 23.11
N GLU A 529 16.18 -26.50 24.18
CA GLU A 529 15.35 -25.41 24.73
C GLU A 529 16.22 -24.24 25.24
N GLY A 530 16.55 -23.29 24.35
CA GLY A 530 17.17 -22.02 24.74
C GLY A 530 18.43 -21.61 23.97
N ALA A 531 18.90 -22.39 22.98
CA ALA A 531 20.10 -22.09 22.18
C ALA A 531 20.09 -20.66 21.58
N GLU A 532 18.92 -20.10 21.27
CA GLU A 532 18.79 -18.71 20.80
C GLU A 532 19.24 -17.63 21.80
N THR A 533 19.21 -17.90 23.11
CA THR A 533 19.70 -16.95 24.12
C THR A 533 21.23 -16.89 24.20
N LEU A 534 21.91 -17.82 23.52
CA LEU A 534 23.37 -17.94 23.47
C LEU A 534 23.96 -17.42 22.16
N LEU A 535 23.12 -17.02 21.20
CA LEU A 535 23.57 -16.45 19.92
C LEU A 535 24.06 -15.02 20.14
N ASP A 536 25.30 -14.75 19.75
CA ASP A 536 25.94 -13.46 19.91
C ASP A 536 26.44 -12.92 18.58
N SER A 537 25.80 -11.85 18.10
CA SER A 537 26.22 -11.15 16.88
C SER A 537 27.28 -10.06 17.14
N SER A 538 27.63 -9.76 18.39
CA SER A 538 28.67 -8.77 18.71
C SER A 538 30.04 -9.02 18.06
N PRO A 539 30.54 -10.27 17.89
CA PRO A 539 31.81 -10.52 17.22
C PRO A 539 31.73 -10.41 15.69
N PHE A 540 30.55 -10.40 15.09
CA PHE A 540 30.39 -10.58 13.64
C PHE A 540 31.08 -9.50 12.81
N ALA A 541 31.06 -8.24 13.27
CA ALA A 541 31.75 -7.16 12.59
C ALA A 541 33.28 -7.41 12.50
N ALA A 542 33.89 -7.90 13.58
CA ALA A 542 35.32 -8.19 13.63
C ALA A 542 35.68 -9.46 12.83
N VAL A 543 34.88 -10.53 12.97
CA VAL A 543 35.05 -11.77 12.20
C VAL A 543 34.94 -11.50 10.71
N GLY A 544 33.90 -10.75 10.31
CA GLY A 544 33.68 -10.39 8.92
C GLY A 544 34.76 -9.48 8.33
N ALA A 545 35.28 -8.52 9.11
CA ALA A 545 36.41 -7.70 8.67
C ALA A 545 37.68 -8.55 8.45
N ALA A 546 37.94 -9.54 9.31
CA ALA A 546 39.04 -10.48 9.14
C ALA A 546 38.82 -11.39 7.91
N TYR A 547 37.58 -11.81 7.64
CA TYR A 547 37.23 -12.57 6.44
C TYR A 547 37.41 -11.75 5.16
N GLU A 548 36.95 -10.50 5.14
CA GLU A 548 37.14 -9.57 4.01
C GLU A 548 38.64 -9.35 3.70
N ALA A 549 39.48 -9.29 4.71
CA ALA A 549 40.94 -9.16 4.54
C ALA A 549 41.62 -10.36 3.87
N THR A 550 40.95 -11.53 3.78
CA THR A 550 41.47 -12.70 3.04
C THR A 550 41.39 -12.54 1.52
N GLY A 551 40.58 -11.58 1.03
CA GLY A 551 40.28 -11.41 -0.39
C GLY A 551 39.13 -12.27 -0.90
N ALA A 552 38.49 -13.08 -0.05
CA ALA A 552 37.34 -13.93 -0.42
C ALA A 552 36.02 -13.15 -0.62
N VAL A 553 36.01 -11.85 -0.33
CA VAL A 553 34.81 -11.01 -0.40
C VAL A 553 34.90 -10.07 -1.60
N ARG A 554 33.90 -10.12 -2.49
CA ARG A 554 33.77 -9.17 -3.58
C ARG A 554 32.99 -7.95 -3.12
N SER A 555 33.63 -6.79 -3.19
CA SER A 555 33.03 -5.51 -2.80
C SER A 555 32.70 -4.67 -4.04
N GLY A 556 31.60 -3.93 -3.96
CA GLY A 556 31.11 -3.09 -5.05
C GLY A 556 29.97 -2.18 -4.61
N ARG A 557 29.31 -1.55 -5.57
CA ARG A 557 28.17 -0.66 -5.31
C ARG A 557 26.91 -1.16 -5.99
N VAL A 558 25.79 -1.06 -5.27
CA VAL A 558 24.44 -1.11 -5.84
C VAL A 558 23.77 0.20 -5.48
N GLY A 559 23.56 1.04 -6.48
CA GLY A 559 23.34 2.45 -6.28
C GLY A 559 24.41 3.11 -5.42
N HIS A 560 24.00 3.79 -4.35
CA HIS A 560 24.91 4.38 -3.37
C HIS A 560 25.35 3.40 -2.28
N ALA A 561 24.73 2.21 -2.19
CA ALA A 561 25.03 1.25 -1.14
C ALA A 561 26.36 0.56 -1.39
N HIS A 562 27.24 0.55 -0.38
CA HIS A 562 28.37 -0.35 -0.37
C HIS A 562 27.86 -1.77 -0.17
N CYS A 563 28.28 -2.68 -1.05
CA CYS A 563 27.81 -4.06 -1.06
C CYS A 563 28.97 -5.04 -0.98
N ARG A 564 28.72 -6.18 -0.35
CA ARG A 564 29.64 -7.32 -0.26
C ARG A 564 28.93 -8.58 -0.73
N LEU A 565 29.60 -9.37 -1.57
CA LEU A 565 29.13 -10.64 -2.08
C LEU A 565 30.22 -11.70 -1.81
N PHE A 566 29.84 -12.81 -1.21
CA PHE A 566 30.76 -13.91 -0.86
C PHE A 566 30.01 -15.24 -0.73
N ASP A 567 30.73 -16.35 -0.80
CA ASP A 567 30.17 -17.69 -0.65
C ASP A 567 29.90 -18.00 0.85
N LEU A 568 28.73 -18.57 1.13
CA LEU A 568 28.24 -18.79 2.49
C LEU A 568 29.08 -19.84 3.23
N ALA A 569 29.37 -20.97 2.58
CA ALA A 569 30.11 -22.08 3.18
C ALA A 569 31.51 -21.65 3.64
N ASP A 570 32.22 -20.91 2.79
CA ASP A 570 33.56 -20.39 3.10
C ASP A 570 33.54 -19.41 4.27
N ALA A 571 32.54 -18.52 4.31
CA ALA A 571 32.36 -17.56 5.40
C ALA A 571 32.05 -18.26 6.74
N VAL A 572 31.21 -19.30 6.72
CA VAL A 572 30.89 -20.11 7.89
C VAL A 572 32.12 -20.87 8.37
N ALA A 573 32.84 -21.55 7.47
CA ALA A 573 34.05 -22.28 7.80
C ALA A 573 35.13 -21.36 8.42
N PHE A 574 35.31 -20.16 7.88
CA PHE A 574 36.21 -19.16 8.45
C PHE A 574 35.76 -18.70 9.85
N ALA A 575 34.46 -18.45 10.02
CA ALA A 575 33.91 -17.99 11.29
C ALA A 575 34.04 -19.04 12.41
N VAL A 576 33.91 -20.34 12.10
CA VAL A 576 34.10 -21.43 13.08
C VAL A 576 35.49 -21.33 13.73
N GLY A 577 36.54 -21.19 12.93
CA GLY A 577 37.91 -21.05 13.44
C GLY A 577 38.08 -19.80 14.32
N ARG A 578 37.57 -18.65 13.85
CA ARG A 578 37.75 -17.37 14.56
C ARG A 578 36.95 -17.23 15.84
N LEU A 579 35.76 -17.78 15.89
CA LEU A 579 34.93 -17.76 17.08
C LEU A 579 35.45 -18.76 18.13
N ALA A 580 36.02 -19.89 17.71
CA ALA A 580 36.67 -20.85 18.60
C ALA A 580 37.93 -20.25 19.26
N ASP A 581 38.78 -19.55 18.49
CA ASP A 581 39.98 -18.88 19.02
C ASP A 581 39.64 -17.84 20.11
N ARG A 582 38.52 -17.12 19.96
CA ARG A 582 38.04 -16.17 20.96
C ARG A 582 37.54 -16.85 22.23
N ALA A 583 36.79 -17.95 22.10
CA ALA A 583 36.27 -18.69 23.24
C ALA A 583 37.38 -19.38 24.07
N ALA A 584 38.58 -19.55 23.52
CA ALA A 584 39.74 -20.09 24.23
C ALA A 584 40.61 -19.02 24.93
N GLY A 585 40.38 -17.73 24.64
CA GLY A 585 41.13 -16.60 25.20
C GLY A 585 40.39 -15.79 26.28
N GLU A 586 39.12 -16.10 26.52
CA GLU A 586 38.31 -15.70 27.69
C GLU A 586 38.38 -16.81 28.76
#